data_AF-A0A4Q3KG86-F1
#
_entry.id   AF-A0A4Q3KG86-F1
#
_cell.length_a   1.000
_cell.length_b   1.000
_cell.length_c   1.000
_cell.angle_alpha   90.00
_cell.angle_beta   90.00
_cell.angle_gamma   90.00
#
_symmetry.space_group_name_H-M   'P 1'
#
loop_
_entity.id
_entity.type
_entity.pdbx_description
1 polymer ?
#
loop_
_entity_poly.entity_id
_entity_poly.type
_entity_poly.pdbx_seq_one_letter_code
_entity_poly.pdbx_strand_id
1 'polypeptide(L)'
;MQASTTPSAHVCTTITFKVHHDRLQGYTDEHLASLWHIAQANPAPYGDRDACDFAEQVGREIIRRFVAQTGPELWNHQGRHATRVQAEAATA
;
A
#
# COMPACT_ATOMS: atom_id res chain seq x y z
N MET A 1 43.99 -32.14 -16.63
CA MET A 1 42.54 -32.34 -16.36
C MET A 1 41.97 -31.00 -15.95
N GLN A 2 41.26 -30.30 -16.83
CA GLN A 2 40.41 -29.17 -16.43
C GLN A 2 38.97 -29.67 -16.43
N ALA A 3 38.28 -29.51 -15.30
CA ALA A 3 36.87 -29.87 -15.19
C ALA A 3 36.05 -28.82 -15.96
N SER A 4 35.43 -29.26 -17.05
CA SER A 4 34.43 -28.47 -17.77
C SER A 4 33.16 -28.41 -16.94
N THR A 5 32.93 -27.30 -16.24
CA THR A 5 31.63 -27.02 -15.64
C THR A 5 30.76 -26.37 -16.71
N THR A 6 29.86 -27.15 -17.30
CA THR A 6 28.81 -26.63 -18.19
C THR A 6 27.87 -25.74 -17.37
N PRO A 7 27.63 -24.48 -17.74
CA PRO A 7 26.60 -23.67 -17.09
C PRO A 7 25.23 -24.23 -17.49
N SER A 8 24.47 -24.73 -16.52
CA SER A 8 23.03 -25.00 -16.72
C SER A 8 22.33 -23.68 -17.00
N ALA A 9 21.85 -23.50 -18.23
CA ALA A 9 20.99 -22.38 -18.58
C ALA A 9 19.65 -22.56 -17.84
N HIS A 10 19.45 -21.82 -16.76
CA HIS A 10 18.15 -21.73 -16.11
C HIS A 10 17.16 -21.06 -17.06
N VAL A 11 15.95 -21.63 -17.20
CA VAL A 11 14.88 -21.03 -18.00
C VAL A 11 14.46 -19.73 -17.32
N CYS A 12 14.63 -18.61 -18.04
CA CYS A 12 14.20 -17.29 -17.59
C CYS A 12 12.86 -16.94 -18.25
N THR A 13 11.89 -16.52 -17.46
CA THR A 13 10.59 -16.04 -17.93
C THR A 13 10.42 -14.59 -17.50
N THR A 14 10.12 -13.71 -18.45
CA THR A 14 9.79 -12.30 -18.18
C THR A 14 8.29 -12.08 -18.31
N ILE A 15 7.72 -11.41 -17.32
CA ILE A 15 6.30 -11.02 -17.29
C ILE A 15 6.24 -9.51 -17.14
N THR A 16 5.47 -8.83 -17.99
CA THR A 16 5.31 -7.38 -17.96
C THR A 16 3.90 -7.00 -17.52
N PHE A 17 3.82 -6.12 -16.53
CA PHE A 17 2.55 -5.56 -16.05
C PHE A 17 2.35 -4.16 -16.62
N LYS A 18 1.12 -3.86 -17.04
CA LYS A 18 0.68 -2.50 -17.39
C LYS A 18 -0.46 -2.12 -16.47
N VAL A 19 -0.34 -0.96 -15.85
CA VAL A 19 -1.27 -0.49 -14.81
C VAL A 19 -1.68 0.93 -15.10
N HIS A 20 -2.96 1.22 -14.92
CA HIS A 20 -3.52 2.57 -15.00
C HIS A 20 -3.63 3.13 -13.58
N HIS A 21 -2.61 3.89 -13.15
CA HIS A 21 -2.55 4.42 -11.78
C HIS A 21 -3.68 5.42 -11.46
N ASP A 22 -4.34 5.98 -12.48
CA ASP A 22 -5.45 6.92 -12.37
C ASP A 22 -6.79 6.21 -12.08
N ARG A 23 -6.79 4.87 -12.07
CA ARG A 23 -8.00 4.04 -11.94
C ARG A 23 -7.96 3.07 -10.77
N LEU A 24 -7.07 3.27 -9.80
CA LEU A 24 -6.90 2.38 -8.64
C LEU A 24 -8.20 2.15 -7.86
N GLN A 25 -9.07 3.16 -7.77
CA GLN A 25 -10.38 3.07 -7.14
C GLN A 25 -11.34 2.06 -7.79
N GLY A 26 -11.11 1.70 -9.06
CA GLY A 26 -11.91 0.71 -9.79
C GLY A 26 -11.40 -0.73 -9.67
N TYR A 27 -10.23 -0.94 -9.08
CA TYR A 27 -9.66 -2.27 -8.89
C TYR A 27 -10.21 -2.97 -7.65
N THR A 28 -10.19 -4.31 -7.64
CA THR A 28 -10.56 -5.09 -6.45
C THR A 28 -9.44 -5.02 -5.40
N ASP A 29 -9.75 -5.38 -4.16
CA ASP A 29 -8.77 -5.37 -3.07
C ASP A 29 -7.64 -6.40 -3.32
N GLU A 30 -7.96 -7.57 -3.87
CA GLU A 30 -6.97 -8.59 -4.26
C GLU A 30 -6.04 -8.10 -5.36
N HIS A 31 -6.58 -7.35 -6.32
CA HIS A 31 -5.77 -6.76 -7.38
C HIS A 31 -4.87 -5.66 -6.84
N LEU A 32 -5.37 -4.79 -5.95
CA LEU A 32 -4.55 -3.77 -5.28
C LEU A 32 -3.43 -4.38 -4.44
N ALA A 33 -3.70 -5.46 -3.69
CA ALA A 33 -2.68 -6.19 -2.95
C ALA A 33 -1.58 -6.76 -3.88
N SER A 34 -2.00 -7.35 -5.01
CA SER A 34 -1.07 -7.84 -6.03
C SER A 34 -0.21 -6.71 -6.62
N LEU A 35 -0.83 -5.57 -6.94
CA LEU A 35 -0.13 -4.39 -7.43
C LEU A 35 0.85 -3.83 -6.41
N TRP A 36 0.54 -3.87 -5.12
CA TRP A 36 1.45 -3.43 -4.07
C TRP A 36 2.69 -4.32 -4.02
N HIS A 37 2.53 -5.65 -4.09
CA HIS A 37 3.67 -6.57 -4.20
C HIS A 37 4.52 -6.31 -5.46
N ILE A 38 3.89 -6.08 -6.61
CA ILE A 38 4.59 -5.75 -7.85
C ILE A 38 5.36 -4.43 -7.71
N ALA A 39 4.76 -3.40 -7.12
CA ALA A 39 5.38 -2.11 -6.93
C ALA A 39 6.61 -2.19 -6.01
N GLN A 40 6.54 -2.95 -4.92
CA GLN A 40 7.66 -3.15 -3.99
C GLN A 40 8.77 -4.02 -4.59
N ALA A 41 8.43 -4.98 -5.45
CA ALA A 41 9.38 -5.83 -6.16
C ALA A 41 9.94 -5.18 -7.44
N ASN A 42 9.56 -3.94 -7.75
CA ASN A 42 10.03 -3.23 -8.94
C ASN A 42 11.57 -3.12 -8.91
N PRO A 43 12.28 -3.58 -9.95
CA PRO A 43 13.75 -3.57 -9.98
C PRO A 43 14.36 -2.18 -10.26
N ALA A 44 13.55 -1.12 -10.32
CA ALA A 44 14.03 0.25 -10.48
C ALA A 44 15.04 0.63 -9.37
N PRO A 45 16.03 1.50 -9.67
CA PRO A 45 16.98 1.96 -8.68
C PRO A 45 16.30 2.62 -7.47
N TYR A 46 16.97 2.58 -6.32
CA TYR A 46 16.52 3.33 -5.15
C TYR A 46 16.33 4.82 -5.47
N GLY A 47 15.20 5.39 -5.05
CA GLY A 47 14.86 6.78 -5.29
C GLY A 47 14.31 7.07 -6.70
N ASP A 48 14.05 6.04 -7.52
CA ASP A 48 13.32 6.21 -8.76
C ASP A 48 11.92 6.79 -8.49
N ARG A 49 11.68 7.97 -9.05
CA ARG A 49 10.49 8.76 -8.75
C ARG A 49 9.22 8.02 -9.15
N ASP A 50 9.16 7.48 -10.36
CA ASP A 50 7.94 6.88 -10.88
C ASP A 50 7.60 5.58 -10.14
N ALA A 51 8.61 4.77 -9.79
CA ALA A 51 8.44 3.58 -8.97
C ALA A 51 7.95 3.93 -7.55
N CYS A 52 8.55 4.95 -6.91
CA CYS A 52 8.13 5.43 -5.60
C CYS A 52 6.70 5.99 -5.64
N ASP A 53 6.38 6.85 -6.59
CA ASP A 53 5.06 7.47 -6.76
C ASP A 53 3.99 6.39 -7.00
N PHE A 54 4.29 5.37 -7.80
CA PHE A 54 3.38 4.26 -8.03
C PHE A 54 3.13 3.42 -6.78
N ALA A 55 4.20 3.03 -6.06
CA ALA A 55 4.08 2.27 -4.82
C ALA A 55 3.27 3.03 -3.76
N GLU A 56 3.48 4.34 -3.65
CA GLU A 56 2.76 5.21 -2.73
C GLU A 56 1.27 5.32 -3.08
N GLN A 57 0.93 5.52 -4.36
CA GLN A 57 -0.47 5.61 -4.81
C GLN A 57 -1.25 4.33 -4.49
N VAL A 58 -0.66 3.15 -4.76
CA VAL A 58 -1.29 1.86 -4.43
C VAL A 58 -1.46 1.70 -2.92
N GLY A 59 -0.42 1.99 -2.13
CA GLY A 59 -0.47 1.88 -0.67
C GLY A 59 -1.52 2.81 -0.03
N ARG A 60 -1.60 4.06 -0.49
CA ARG A 60 -2.61 5.03 -0.03
C ARG A 60 -4.03 4.58 -0.34
N GLU A 61 -4.26 3.98 -1.50
CA GLU A 61 -5.59 3.45 -1.84
C GLU A 61 -5.99 2.28 -0.93
N ILE A 62 -5.05 1.37 -0.63
CA ILE A 62 -5.29 0.27 0.32
C ILE A 62 -5.65 0.83 1.70
N ILE A 63 -4.86 1.80 2.22
CA ILE A 63 -5.13 2.45 3.51
C ILE A 63 -6.49 3.14 3.51
N ARG A 64 -6.81 3.89 2.45
CA ARG A 64 -8.10 4.59 2.31
C ARG A 64 -9.27 3.60 2.42
N ARG A 65 -9.19 2.45 1.75
CA ARG A 65 -10.23 1.40 1.82
C ARG A 65 -10.30 0.75 3.18
N PHE A 66 -9.15 0.38 3.75
CA PHE A 66 -9.08 -0.20 5.08
C PHE A 66 -9.74 0.72 6.12
N VAL A 67 -9.38 2.00 6.13
CA VAL A 67 -9.96 3.00 7.03
C VAL A 67 -11.46 3.16 6.79
N ALA A 68 -11.91 3.16 5.54
CA ALA A 68 -13.33 3.30 5.20
C ALA A 68 -14.19 2.09 5.63
N GLN A 69 -13.62 0.89 5.64
CA GLN A 69 -14.32 -0.35 5.98
C GLN A 69 -14.15 -0.76 7.46
N THR A 70 -13.19 -0.18 8.17
CA THR A 70 -12.98 -0.48 9.59
C THR A 70 -14.09 0.17 10.43
N GLY A 71 -15.02 -0.66 10.92
CA GLY A 71 -16.10 -0.26 11.81
C GLY A 71 -15.57 0.46 13.05
N PRO A 72 -16.13 1.62 13.44
CA PRO A 72 -15.35 2.54 14.26
C PRO A 72 -15.48 2.26 15.77
N GLU A 73 -14.36 1.83 16.35
CA GLU A 73 -13.92 2.22 17.71
C GLU A 73 -13.44 3.70 17.73
N LEU A 74 -13.35 4.35 16.58
CA LEU A 74 -12.74 5.67 16.39
C LEU A 74 -13.62 6.87 16.83
N TRP A 75 -14.81 6.65 17.39
CA TRP A 75 -15.66 7.72 17.95
C TRP A 75 -15.45 7.98 19.45
N ASN A 76 -14.40 7.42 20.05
CA ASN A 76 -14.12 7.60 21.48
C ASN A 76 -13.71 9.05 21.85
N HIS A 77 -13.11 9.79 20.91
CA HIS A 77 -12.71 11.18 21.11
C HIS A 77 -13.53 12.12 20.21
N GLN A 78 -14.64 12.64 20.75
CA GLN A 78 -15.50 13.59 20.06
C GLN A 78 -15.45 14.95 20.77
N GLY A 79 -15.59 16.05 20.01
CA GLY A 79 -15.56 17.40 20.58
C GLY A 79 -16.56 17.59 21.72
N ARG A 80 -17.74 16.98 21.60
CA ARG A 80 -18.77 16.95 22.65
C ARG A 80 -18.29 16.32 23.97
N HIS A 81 -17.37 15.35 23.92
CA HIS A 81 -16.80 14.73 25.11
C HIS A 81 -15.89 15.74 25.85
N ALA A 82 -15.10 16.52 25.11
CA ALA A 82 -14.26 17.58 25.69
C ALA A 82 -15.10 18.70 26.31
N THR A 83 -16.16 19.16 25.63
CA THR A 83 -17.08 20.19 26.16
C THR A 83 -17.74 19.74 27.48
N ARG A 84 -18.14 18.46 27.58
CA ARG A 84 -18.74 17.92 28.81
C ARG A 84 -17.77 17.94 29.99
N VAL A 85 -16.55 17.44 29.79
CA VAL A 85 -15.51 17.41 30.84
C VAL A 85 -15.17 18.83 31.32
N GLN A 86 -15.08 19.80 30.41
CA GLN A 86 -14.82 21.19 30.75
C GLN A 86 -15.95 21.82 31.57
N ALA A 87 -17.21 21.50 31.23
CA ALA A 87 -18.36 21.98 31.99
C ALA A 87 -18.39 21.40 33.41
N GLU A 88 -18.16 20.09 33.56
CA GLU A 88 -18.10 19.41 34.86
C GLU A 88 -17.02 20.03 35.76
N ALA A 89 -15.83 20.32 35.22
CA ALA A 89 -14.73 20.96 35.94
C ALA A 89 -14.99 22.41 36.37
N ALA A 90 -15.90 23.15 35.71
CA ALA A 90 -16.23 24.54 36.06
C ALA A 90 -17.27 24.65 37.18
N THR A 91 -17.97 23.55 37.47
CA THR A 91 -19.00 23.43 38.52
C THR A 91 -18.52 22.71 39.79
N ALA A 92 -17.29 22.20 39.80
CA ALA A 92 -16.63 21.57 40.95
C ALA A 92 -15.75 22.59 41.68
#